data_AF-A0A5S4GZ88-F1
#
_entry.id   AF-A0A5S4GZ88-F1
#
_cell.length_a   1.000
_cell.length_b   1.000
_cell.length_c   1.000
_cell.angle_alpha   90.00
_cell.angle_beta   90.00
_cell.angle_gamma   90.00
#
_symmetry.space_group_name_H-M   'P 1'
#
loop_
_entity.id
_entity.type
_entity.pdbx_description
1 polymer ?
#
loop_
_entity_poly.entity_id
_entity_poly.type
_entity_poly.pdbx_seq_one_letter_code
_entity_poly.pdbx_strand_id
1 'polypeptide(L)'
;MRALDKAGLEGVRFHDLRHTGNTLAAIAGATLPELKERMGHASDRAAMIYLHATDERHREIADTLSALAKAELKGETRSGTQRARKRKKRS
;
A
#
# COMPACT_ATOMS: atom_id res chain seq x y z
N MET A 1 -21.96 21.86 -17.32
CA MET A 1 -22.71 21.45 -16.09
C MET A 1 -22.21 22.39 -15.03
N ARG A 2 -23.04 23.22 -14.38
CA ARG A 2 -22.58 24.42 -13.64
C ARG A 2 -21.46 24.17 -12.60
N ALA A 3 -21.38 22.97 -12.03
CA ALA A 3 -20.31 22.57 -11.12
C ALA A 3 -18.98 22.24 -11.83
N LEU A 4 -19.03 21.55 -12.98
CA LEU A 4 -17.84 21.24 -13.80
C LEU A 4 -17.23 22.52 -14.39
N ASP A 5 -18.08 23.42 -14.87
CA ASP A 5 -17.65 24.69 -15.47
C ASP A 5 -16.94 25.57 -14.43
N LYS A 6 -17.43 25.57 -13.18
CA LYS A 6 -16.78 26.25 -12.04
C LYS A 6 -15.46 25.58 -11.60
N ALA A 7 -15.34 24.27 -11.78
CA ALA A 7 -14.14 23.50 -11.45
C ALA A 7 -13.09 23.51 -12.58
N GLY A 8 -13.41 24.08 -13.75
CA GLY A 8 -12.54 24.05 -14.93
C GLY A 8 -12.35 22.65 -15.51
N LEU A 9 -13.33 21.76 -15.32
CA LEU A 9 -13.26 20.37 -15.77
C LEU A 9 -14.16 20.16 -16.98
N GLU A 10 -13.60 19.58 -18.05
CA GLU A 10 -14.34 19.20 -19.26
C GLU A 10 -14.42 17.67 -19.38
N GLY A 11 -15.51 17.18 -19.97
CA GLY A 11 -15.67 15.75 -20.29
C GLY A 11 -15.90 14.81 -19.10
N VAL A 12 -15.99 15.31 -17.86
CA VAL A 12 -16.23 14.47 -16.67
C VAL A 12 -17.67 13.98 -16.61
N ARG A 13 -17.86 12.67 -16.46
CA ARG A 13 -19.14 12.02 -16.22
C ARG A 13 -19.27 11.60 -14.76
N PHE A 14 -20.49 11.38 -14.30
CA PHE A 14 -20.74 10.89 -12.92
C PHE A 14 -20.04 9.56 -12.61
N HIS A 15 -19.89 8.69 -13.62
CA HIS A 15 -19.21 7.40 -13.45
C HIS A 15 -17.72 7.58 -13.11
N ASP A 16 -17.08 8.62 -13.63
CA ASP A 16 -15.67 8.92 -13.38
C ASP A 16 -15.44 9.35 -11.92
N LEU A 17 -16.40 10.09 -11.34
CA LEU A 17 -16.42 10.41 -9.91
C LEU A 17 -16.57 9.16 -9.04
N ARG A 18 -17.43 8.20 -9.45
CA ARG A 18 -17.60 6.92 -8.76
C ARG A 18 -16.32 6.09 -8.80
N HIS A 19 -15.63 6.04 -9.94
CA HIS A 19 -14.32 5.38 -10.05
C HIS A 19 -13.27 6.04 -9.13
N THR A 20 -13.19 7.36 -9.16
CA THR A 20 -12.28 8.14 -8.32
C THR A 20 -12.53 7.86 -6.84
N GLY A 21 -13.79 7.90 -6.40
CA GLY A 21 -14.16 7.63 -5.01
C GLY A 21 -13.88 6.20 -4.53
N ASN A 22 -13.88 5.20 -5.42
CA ASN A 22 -13.50 3.84 -5.06
C ASN A 22 -11.97 3.65 -5.05
N THR A 23 -11.25 4.31 -5.96
CA THR A 23 -9.78 4.33 -5.97
C THR A 23 -9.24 4.96 -4.69
N LEU A 24 -9.78 6.12 -4.29
CA LEU A 24 -9.39 6.80 -3.06
C LEU A 24 -9.70 5.97 -1.80
N ALA A 25 -10.84 5.28 -1.77
CA ALA A 25 -11.18 4.39 -0.66
C ALA A 25 -10.21 3.21 -0.56
N ALA A 26 -9.84 2.62 -1.70
CA ALA A 26 -8.82 1.57 -1.72
C ALA A 26 -7.49 2.11 -1.17
N ILE A 27 -6.99 3.25 -1.67
CA ILE A 27 -5.77 3.90 -1.18
C ILE A 27 -5.81 4.18 0.34
N ALA A 28 -6.99 4.51 0.88
CA ALA A 28 -7.20 4.71 2.31
C ALA A 28 -7.24 3.40 3.14
N GLY A 29 -7.13 2.24 2.51
CA GLY A 29 -7.08 0.92 3.16
C GLY A 29 -8.41 0.17 3.20
N ALA A 30 -9.41 0.56 2.39
CA ALA A 30 -10.67 -0.19 2.32
C ALA A 30 -10.44 -1.63 1.86
N THR A 31 -11.07 -2.58 2.56
CA THR A 31 -11.04 -4.01 2.27
C THR A 31 -11.97 -4.37 1.11
N LEU A 32 -11.81 -5.59 0.58
CA LEU A 32 -12.67 -6.09 -0.51
C LEU A 32 -14.17 -6.04 -0.17
N PRO A 33 -14.64 -6.51 1.02
CA PRO A 33 -16.05 -6.39 1.40
C PRO A 33 -16.54 -4.93 1.49
N GLU A 34 -15.74 -4.03 2.04
CA GLU A 34 -16.10 -2.61 2.16
C GLU A 34 -16.20 -1.92 0.80
N LEU A 35 -15.30 -2.24 -0.14
CA LEU A 35 -15.40 -1.77 -1.52
C LEU A 35 -16.65 -2.31 -2.21
N LYS A 36 -16.97 -3.59 -2.05
CA LYS A 36 -18.18 -4.18 -2.61
C LYS A 36 -19.43 -3.50 -2.06
N GLU A 37 -19.49 -3.24 -0.76
CA GLU A 37 -20.59 -2.52 -0.12
C GLU A 37 -20.76 -1.12 -0.71
N ARG A 38 -19.68 -0.33 -0.79
CA ARG A 38 -19.70 1.01 -1.43
C ARG A 38 -20.11 0.96 -2.90
N MET A 39 -19.79 -0.15 -3.56
CA MET A 39 -20.15 -0.38 -4.96
C MET A 39 -21.56 -0.97 -5.13
N GLY A 40 -22.29 -1.28 -4.06
CA GLY A 40 -23.62 -1.90 -4.14
C GLY A 40 -23.56 -3.37 -4.52
N HIS A 41 -22.80 -4.16 -3.75
CA HIS A 41 -22.56 -5.59 -3.95
C HIS A 41 -22.03 -5.97 -5.33
N ALA A 42 -21.17 -5.11 -5.89
CA ALA A 42 -20.46 -5.44 -7.12
C ALA A 42 -19.65 -6.74 -6.96
N SER A 43 -19.33 -7.39 -8.08
CA SER A 43 -18.55 -8.62 -8.06
C SER A 43 -17.16 -8.41 -7.47
N ASP A 44 -16.57 -9.48 -6.93
CA ASP A 44 -15.20 -9.46 -6.40
C ASP A 44 -14.22 -8.93 -7.45
N ARG A 45 -14.38 -9.37 -8.71
CA ARG A 45 -13.59 -8.91 -9.84
C ARG A 45 -13.67 -7.40 -10.04
N ALA A 46 -14.86 -6.80 -9.89
CA ALA A 46 -15.03 -5.35 -10.05
C ALA A 46 -14.38 -4.56 -8.92
N ALA A 47 -14.42 -5.07 -7.69
CA ALA A 47 -13.79 -4.42 -6.54
C ALA A 47 -12.24 -4.55 -6.56
N MET A 48 -11.72 -5.69 -7.03
CA MET A 48 -10.28 -5.93 -7.17
C MET A 48 -9.57 -4.92 -8.08
N ILE A 49 -10.27 -4.35 -9.08
CA ILE A 49 -9.71 -3.29 -9.95
C ILE A 49 -9.14 -2.13 -9.12
N TYR A 50 -9.78 -1.79 -8.00
CA TYR A 50 -9.35 -0.66 -7.16
C TYR A 50 -8.31 -1.06 -6.13
N LEU A 51 -8.37 -2.29 -5.60
CA LEU A 51 -7.34 -2.78 -4.69
C LEU A 51 -5.96 -2.85 -5.36
N HIS A 52 -5.87 -3.08 -6.67
CA HIS A 52 -4.58 -2.99 -7.35
C HIS A 52 -3.94 -1.59 -7.29
N ALA A 53 -4.71 -0.52 -7.07
CA ALA A 53 -4.14 0.81 -6.82
C ALA A 53 -3.40 0.87 -5.46
N THR A 54 -3.77 0.02 -4.49
CA THR A 54 -3.06 -0.09 -3.22
C THR A 54 -1.79 -0.89 -3.32
N ASP A 55 -1.70 -1.84 -4.24
CA ASP A 55 -0.50 -2.69 -4.39
C ASP A 55 0.75 -1.86 -4.68
N GLU A 56 0.63 -0.80 -5.49
CA GLU A 56 1.73 0.14 -5.73
C GLU A 56 2.10 0.92 -4.46
N ARG A 57 1.10 1.45 -3.75
CA ARG A 57 1.32 2.15 -2.47
C ARG A 57 1.95 1.23 -1.42
N HIS A 58 1.57 -0.05 -1.40
CA HIS A 58 2.12 -1.05 -0.50
C HIS A 58 3.60 -1.33 -0.82
N ARG A 59 4.00 -1.32 -2.10
CA ARG A 59 5.42 -1.42 -2.49
C ARG A 59 6.22 -0.23 -2.00
N GLU A 60 5.74 1.00 -2.20
CA GLU A 60 6.41 2.21 -1.70
C GLU A 60 6.63 2.17 -0.18
N ILE A 61 5.62 1.71 0.57
CA ILE A 61 5.70 1.53 2.02
C ILE A 61 6.75 0.45 2.34
N ALA A 62 6.71 -0.70 1.67
CA ALA A 62 7.67 -1.78 1.88
C ALA A 62 9.11 -1.35 1.57
N ASP A 63 9.33 -0.56 0.53
CA ASP A 63 10.63 -0.01 0.16
C ASP A 63 11.14 0.96 1.24
N THR A 64 10.26 1.83 1.74
CA THR A 64 10.58 2.76 2.83
C THR A 64 10.96 1.99 4.11
N LEU A 65 10.17 0.97 4.47
CA LEU A 65 10.48 0.09 5.61
C LEU A 65 11.80 -0.65 5.42
N SER A 66 12.07 -1.14 4.21
CA SER A 66 13.33 -1.81 3.87
C SER A 66 14.53 -0.86 4.03
N ALA A 67 14.39 0.40 3.61
CA ALA A 67 15.44 1.40 3.75
C ALA A 67 15.74 1.71 5.23
N LEU A 68 14.70 1.91 6.05
CA LEU A 68 14.83 2.12 7.49
C LEU A 68 15.52 0.93 8.17
N ALA A 69 15.07 -0.29 7.89
CA ALA A 69 15.68 -1.50 8.44
C ALA A 69 17.16 -1.64 8.05
N LYS A 70 17.52 -1.32 6.80
CA LYS A 70 18.93 -1.32 6.33
C LYS A 70 19.78 -0.25 7.02
N ALA A 71 19.21 0.90 7.34
CA ALA A 71 19.91 1.97 8.03
C ALA A 71 20.28 1.56 9.46
N GLU A 72 19.33 0.99 10.20
CA GLU A 72 19.57 0.45 11.54
C GLU A 72 20.65 -0.65 11.53
N LEU A 73 20.56 -1.60 10.60
CA LEU A 73 21.56 -2.67 10.46
C LEU A 73 22.97 -2.18 10.08
N LYS A 74 23.10 -1.02 9.44
CA LYS A 74 24.40 -0.39 9.14
C LYS A 74 24.99 0.34 10.35
N GLY A 75 24.15 0.82 11.28
CA GLY A 75 24.56 1.46 12.52
C GLY A 75 25.13 0.48 13.55
N GLU A 76 24.76 -0.80 13.47
CA GLU A 76 25.34 -1.86 14.28
C GLU A 76 26.59 -2.47 13.62
N THR A 77 27.77 -1.95 13.96
CA THR A 77 29.01 -2.73 13.81
C THR A 77 28.84 -4.08 14.50
N ARG A 78 28.76 -5.13 13.69
CA ARG A 78 28.65 -6.56 14.03
C ARG A 78 29.22 -6.92 15.41
N SER A 79 28.40 -6.85 16.45
CA SER A 79 28.67 -7.55 17.71
C SER A 79 28.13 -8.97 17.61
N GLY A 80 28.72 -9.77 16.71
CA GLY A 80 28.51 -11.21 16.69
C GLY A 80 29.02 -11.76 18.02
N THR A 81 28.11 -12.28 18.85
CA THR A 81 28.43 -12.83 20.17
C THR A 81 29.51 -13.91 20.07
N GLN A 82 30.66 -13.66 20.70
CA GLN A 82 31.83 -14.56 20.73
C GLN A 82 31.61 -15.88 21.52
N ARG A 83 30.37 -16.39 21.61
CA ARG A 83 30.05 -17.55 22.45
C ARG A 83 30.32 -18.93 21.80
N ALA A 84 30.70 -19.00 20.53
CA ALA A 84 30.92 -20.29 19.85
C ALA A 84 32.39 -20.67 19.56
N ARG A 85 33.39 -19.81 19.84
CA ARG A 85 34.80 -20.09 19.48
C ARG A 85 35.65 -20.84 20.52
N LYS A 86 35.18 -21.02 21.76
CA LYS A 86 36.01 -21.60 22.86
C LYS A 86 35.72 -23.05 23.25
N ARG A 87 35.02 -23.85 22.42
CA ARG A 87 34.73 -25.27 22.75
C ARG A 87 35.57 -26.31 22.01
N LYS A 88 36.65 -25.91 21.30
CA LYS A 88 37.57 -26.83 20.59
C LYS A 88 39.04 -26.75 21.03
N LYS A 89 39.30 -26.31 22.27
CA LYS A 89 40.62 -26.43 22.91
C LYS A 89 40.47 -26.83 24.37
N ARG A 90 40.04 -28.07 24.61
CA ARG A 90 40.46 -28.83 25.78
C ARG A 90 40.77 -30.24 25.30
N SER A 91 42.08 -30.49 25.27
CA SER A 91 42.73 -31.80 25.24
C SER A 91 42.23 -32.67 26.39
#